data_AF-A0A7C0W6M3-F1
#
_entry.id   AF-A0A7C0W6M3-F1
#
_cell.length_a   1.000
_cell.length_b   1.000
_cell.length_c   1.000
_cell.angle_alpha   90.00
_cell.angle_beta   90.00
_cell.angle_gamma   90.00
#
_symmetry.space_group_name_H-M   'P 1'
#
loop_
_entity.id
_entity.type
_entity.pdbx_description
1 polymer ?
#
loop_
_entity_poly.entity_id
_entity_poly.type
_entity_poly.pdbx_seq_one_letter_code
_entity_poly.pdbx_strand_id
1 'polypeptide(L)'
;MKKKIIKEIYFNGADDQDLEIFTRRFLKNGLFWVYIAINTEKRWKSLYKKLPKNEKSAFKNEYNKAFLFCKAYKELTKLFAGKEFDLKNLFLPGEAGIRPEKFIKFERVDELKWKEIIELAA
;
A
#
# COMPACT_ATOMS: atom_id res chain seq x y z
N MET A 1 4.37 -2.94 -17.16
CA MET A 1 3.22 -2.20 -17.75
C MET A 1 2.17 -1.81 -16.71
N LYS A 2 1.63 -2.76 -15.92
CA LYS A 2 0.48 -2.51 -15.02
C LYS A 2 0.75 -1.54 -13.84
N LYS A 3 1.89 -1.69 -13.15
CA LYS A 3 2.35 -0.71 -12.14
C LYS A 3 2.56 0.70 -12.71
N LYS A 4 2.86 0.82 -14.02
CA LYS A 4 3.09 2.11 -14.68
C LYS A 4 1.79 2.90 -14.80
N ILE A 5 0.69 2.24 -15.16
CA ILE A 5 -0.64 2.87 -15.24
C ILE A 5 -1.07 3.41 -13.88
N ILE A 6 -0.92 2.63 -12.80
CA ILE A 6 -1.24 3.09 -11.44
C ILE A 6 -0.36 4.30 -11.06
N LYS A 7 0.94 4.27 -11.41
CA LYS A 7 1.81 5.44 -11.22
C LYS A 7 1.37 6.66 -12.02
N GLU A 8 0.94 6.49 -13.26
CA GLU A 8 0.45 7.57 -14.11
C GLU A 8 -0.83 8.20 -13.54
N ILE A 9 -1.81 7.38 -13.13
CA ILE A 9 -3.11 7.84 -12.62
C ILE A 9 -2.98 8.49 -11.22
N TYR A 10 -2.25 7.85 -10.31
CA TYR A 10 -2.27 8.22 -8.89
C TYR A 10 -1.06 9.03 -8.42
N PHE A 11 0.03 8.99 -9.19
CA PHE A 11 1.32 9.55 -8.80
C PHE A 11 1.92 10.41 -9.90
N ASN A 12 1.11 10.85 -10.88
CA ASN A 12 1.51 11.74 -11.99
C ASN A 12 2.75 11.23 -12.75
N GLY A 13 2.91 9.91 -12.86
CA GLY A 13 4.06 9.29 -13.51
C GLY A 13 5.39 9.54 -12.79
N ALA A 14 5.38 10.00 -11.54
CA ALA A 14 6.58 10.40 -10.82
C ALA A 14 7.60 9.25 -10.74
N ASP A 15 8.89 9.59 -10.86
CA ASP A 15 9.97 8.62 -10.73
C ASP A 15 10.09 8.12 -9.29
N ASP A 16 10.24 6.80 -9.14
CA ASP A 16 10.33 6.09 -7.87
C ASP A 16 11.68 5.37 -7.68
N GLN A 17 12.70 5.73 -8.48
CA GLN A 17 14.07 5.29 -8.27
C GLN A 17 14.58 5.69 -6.89
N ASP A 18 14.40 6.97 -6.53
CA ASP A 18 14.58 7.43 -5.16
C ASP A 18 13.26 7.25 -4.39
N LEU A 19 13.16 6.08 -3.74
CA LEU A 19 11.99 5.74 -2.93
C LEU A 19 11.78 6.72 -1.77
N GLU A 20 12.83 7.35 -1.24
CA GLU A 20 12.71 8.29 -0.13
C GLU A 20 12.06 9.60 -0.59
N ILE A 21 12.59 10.19 -1.67
CA ILE A 21 12.01 11.40 -2.27
C ILE A 21 10.56 11.14 -2.71
N PHE A 22 10.32 10.02 -3.39
CA PHE A 22 8.98 9.63 -3.82
C PHE A 22 8.02 9.51 -2.63
N THR A 23 8.45 8.84 -1.56
CA THR A 23 7.63 8.67 -0.35
C THR A 23 7.28 10.03 0.25
N ARG A 24 8.27 10.90 0.47
CA ARG A 24 8.02 12.22 1.08
C ARG A 24 7.05 13.07 0.25
N ARG A 25 7.15 13.00 -1.07
CA ARG A 25 6.27 13.71 -2.00
C ARG A 25 4.80 13.30 -1.85
N PHE A 26 4.55 12.01 -1.68
CA PHE A 26 3.19 11.45 -1.72
C PHE A 26 2.64 11.04 -0.37
N LEU A 27 3.42 11.05 0.70
CA LEU A 27 2.99 10.57 2.02
C LEU A 27 1.70 11.23 2.54
N LYS A 28 1.46 12.48 2.15
CA LYS A 28 0.32 13.29 2.59
C LYS A 28 -0.88 13.24 1.63
N ASN A 29 -0.79 12.49 0.52
CA ASN A 29 -1.86 12.45 -0.48
C ASN A 29 -3.02 11.50 -0.13
N GLY A 30 -2.88 10.69 0.94
CA GLY A 30 -3.89 9.69 1.37
C GLY A 30 -4.06 8.48 0.45
N LEU A 31 -3.24 8.37 -0.60
CA LEU A 31 -3.25 7.32 -1.61
C LEU A 31 -1.92 6.55 -1.65
N PHE A 32 -0.94 6.92 -0.84
CA PHE A 32 0.38 6.30 -0.83
C PHE A 32 0.32 4.82 -0.44
N TRP A 33 -0.64 4.42 0.38
CA TRP A 33 -0.92 3.03 0.71
C TRP A 33 -1.13 2.15 -0.52
N VAL A 34 -1.73 2.67 -1.60
CA VAL A 34 -1.90 1.94 -2.86
C VAL A 34 -0.54 1.59 -3.45
N TYR A 35 0.37 2.56 -3.50
CA TYR A 35 1.71 2.36 -4.03
C TYR A 35 2.50 1.36 -3.17
N ILE A 36 2.35 1.41 -1.85
CA ILE A 36 2.93 0.41 -0.94
C ILE A 36 2.40 -0.99 -1.28
N ALA A 37 1.08 -1.14 -1.39
CA ALA A 37 0.40 -2.42 -1.57
C ALA A 37 0.81 -3.14 -2.86
N ILE A 38 0.97 -2.40 -3.97
CA ILE A 38 1.37 -3.00 -5.25
C ILE A 38 2.88 -3.20 -5.40
N ASN A 39 3.70 -2.64 -4.48
CA ASN A 39 5.16 -2.74 -4.49
C ASN A 39 5.68 -3.46 -3.24
N THR A 40 5.17 -4.67 -3.01
CA THR A 40 5.50 -5.48 -1.82
C THR A 40 6.98 -5.85 -1.73
N GLU A 41 7.71 -5.82 -2.85
CA GLU A 41 9.13 -6.13 -2.94
C GLU A 41 10.08 -5.03 -2.43
N LYS A 42 9.60 -3.79 -2.28
CA LYS A 42 10.43 -2.65 -1.86
C LYS A 42 10.84 -2.80 -0.39
N ARG A 43 11.99 -2.20 -0.03
CA ARG A 43 12.57 -2.28 1.34
C ARG A 43 11.92 -1.29 2.30
N TRP A 44 10.62 -1.44 2.55
CA TRP A 44 9.81 -0.53 3.37
C TRP A 44 10.31 -0.34 4.81
N LYS A 45 10.79 -1.42 5.45
CA LYS A 45 11.38 -1.34 6.80
C LYS A 45 12.63 -0.45 6.82
N SER A 46 13.46 -0.53 5.79
CA SER A 46 14.68 0.29 5.68
C SER A 46 14.34 1.74 5.40
N LEU A 47 13.37 1.99 4.51
CA LEU A 47 12.84 3.34 4.25
C LEU A 47 12.30 3.98 5.53
N TYR A 48 11.44 3.27 6.27
CA TYR A 48 10.87 3.78 7.52
C TYR A 48 11.92 4.22 8.54
N LYS A 49 13.06 3.50 8.63
CA LYS A 49 14.15 3.88 9.53
C LYS A 49 14.77 5.24 9.16
N LYS A 50 14.87 5.55 7.87
CA LYS A 50 15.46 6.77 7.32
C LYS A 50 14.52 7.98 7.38
N LEU A 51 13.21 7.76 7.46
CA LEU A 51 12.25 8.86 7.49
C LEU A 51 12.44 9.78 8.72
N PRO A 52 12.26 11.10 8.54
CA PRO A 52 12.12 12.06 9.63
C PRO A 52 11.06 11.65 10.66
N LYS A 53 11.28 11.99 11.94
CA LYS A 53 10.39 11.59 13.05
C LYS A 53 8.94 12.05 12.85
N ASN A 54 8.74 13.25 12.30
CA ASN A 54 7.43 13.84 12.01
C ASN A 54 6.68 13.14 10.87
N GLU A 55 7.36 12.37 10.02
CA GLU A 55 6.75 11.64 8.89
C GLU A 55 6.46 10.17 9.24
N LYS A 56 7.15 9.61 10.23
CA LYS A 56 7.00 8.19 10.62
C LYS A 56 5.56 7.80 10.96
N SER A 57 4.79 8.68 11.60
CA SER A 57 3.41 8.36 11.96
C SER A 57 2.52 8.28 10.73
N ALA A 58 2.65 9.22 9.78
CA ALA A 58 1.89 9.18 8.54
C ALA A 58 2.24 7.93 7.71
N PHE A 59 3.53 7.62 7.59
CA PHE A 59 3.98 6.40 6.92
C PHE A 59 3.43 5.13 7.57
N LYS A 60 3.46 5.05 8.90
CA LYS A 60 2.91 3.90 9.63
C LYS A 60 1.43 3.68 9.30
N ASN A 61 0.65 4.76 9.20
CA ASN A 61 -0.77 4.68 8.87
C ASN A 61 -1.00 4.18 7.43
N GLU A 62 -0.31 4.77 6.45
CA GLU A 62 -0.38 4.33 5.04
C GLU A 62 0.06 2.87 4.89
N TYR A 63 1.15 2.48 5.56
CA TYR A 63 1.65 1.10 5.52
C TYR A 63 0.68 0.10 6.15
N ASN A 64 0.11 0.43 7.31
CA ASN A 64 -0.87 -0.42 7.97
C ASN A 64 -2.10 -0.62 7.11
N LYS A 65 -2.60 0.46 6.49
CA LYS A 65 -3.72 0.40 5.55
C LYS A 65 -3.40 -0.53 4.39
N ALA A 66 -2.26 -0.33 3.72
CA ALA A 66 -1.80 -1.19 2.64
C ALA A 66 -1.75 -2.68 3.06
N PHE A 67 -1.14 -2.96 4.21
CA PHE A 67 -1.03 -4.33 4.74
C PHE A 67 -2.39 -4.97 4.96
N LEU A 68 -3.29 -4.24 5.60
CA LEU A 68 -4.60 -4.77 5.92
C LEU A 68 -5.43 -5.02 4.67
N PHE A 69 -5.40 -4.13 3.67
CA PHE A 69 -6.07 -4.35 2.39
C PHE A 69 -5.50 -5.56 1.63
N CYS A 70 -4.18 -5.68 1.55
CA CYS A 70 -3.50 -6.86 0.99
C CYS A 70 -3.96 -8.17 1.64
N LYS A 71 -4.17 -8.18 2.97
CA LYS A 71 -4.60 -9.38 3.69
C LYS A 71 -6.11 -9.63 3.60
N ALA A 72 -6.94 -8.62 3.80
CA ALA A 72 -8.39 -8.78 3.79
C ALA A 72 -8.94 -9.15 2.40
N TYR A 73 -8.35 -8.60 1.34
CA TYR A 73 -8.76 -8.83 -0.05
C TYR A 73 -7.82 -9.78 -0.79
N LYS A 74 -7.12 -10.65 -0.06
CA LYS A 74 -6.13 -11.57 -0.62
C LYS A 74 -6.69 -12.42 -1.76
N GLU A 75 -7.81 -13.10 -1.51
CA GLU A 75 -8.45 -13.98 -2.50
C GLU A 75 -9.01 -13.18 -3.69
N LEU A 76 -9.58 -12.00 -3.45
CA LEU A 76 -10.06 -11.12 -4.51
C LEU A 76 -8.88 -10.66 -5.41
N THR A 77 -7.77 -10.27 -4.79
CA THR A 77 -6.56 -9.86 -5.50
C THR A 77 -6.04 -11.01 -6.37
N LYS A 78 -5.99 -12.23 -5.81
CA LYS A 78 -5.54 -13.42 -6.55
C LYS A 78 -6.44 -13.73 -7.74
N LEU A 79 -7.76 -13.63 -7.56
CA LEU A 79 -8.75 -13.91 -8.60
C LEU A 79 -8.61 -12.96 -9.79
N PHE A 80 -8.51 -11.65 -9.54
CA PHE A 80 -8.51 -10.65 -10.60
C PHE A 80 -7.09 -10.33 -11.11
N ALA A 81 -6.11 -10.16 -10.23
CA ALA A 81 -4.74 -9.82 -10.62
C ALA A 81 -3.87 -11.05 -10.97
N GLY A 82 -4.40 -12.27 -10.82
CA GLY A 82 -3.68 -13.53 -11.04
C GLY A 82 -2.57 -13.83 -10.03
N LYS A 83 -2.41 -12.99 -9.01
CA LYS A 83 -1.39 -13.12 -7.95
C LYS A 83 -1.82 -12.41 -6.68
N GLU A 84 -1.19 -12.78 -5.58
CA GLU A 84 -1.38 -12.12 -4.30
C GLU A 84 -0.42 -10.94 -4.16
N PHE A 85 -0.87 -9.88 -3.49
CA PHE A 85 0.02 -8.83 -2.99
C PHE A 85 0.42 -9.14 -1.55
N ASP A 86 1.48 -9.94 -1.37
CA ASP A 86 1.94 -10.34 -0.04
C ASP A 86 2.84 -9.28 0.61
N LEU A 87 2.22 -8.30 1.27
CA LEU A 87 2.92 -7.30 2.07
C LEU A 87 3.20 -7.85 3.48
N LYS A 88 4.45 -7.70 3.95
CA LYS A 88 4.86 -8.13 5.30
C LYS A 88 4.27 -7.21 6.38
N ASN A 89 3.89 -7.76 7.53
CA ASN A 89 3.53 -6.93 8.67
C ASN A 89 4.79 -6.32 9.29
N LEU A 90 4.81 -4.99 9.48
CA LEU A 90 5.91 -4.29 10.14
C LEU A 90 5.55 -3.69 11.49
N PHE A 91 4.27 -3.39 11.73
CA PHE A 91 3.87 -2.45 12.79
C PHE A 91 2.63 -2.87 13.57
N LEU A 92 1.81 -3.77 13.03
CA LEU A 92 0.60 -4.24 13.69
C LEU A 92 0.89 -5.51 14.51
N PRO A 93 0.05 -5.85 15.50
CA PRO A 93 0.12 -7.13 16.17
C PRO A 93 0.00 -8.30 15.18
N GLY A 94 0.51 -9.48 15.55
CA GLY A 94 0.43 -10.68 14.72
C GLY A 94 -1.01 -11.07 14.34
N GLU A 95 -1.99 -10.81 15.22
CA GLU A 95 -3.42 -11.06 14.95
C GLU A 95 -3.91 -10.34 13.68
N ALA A 96 -3.34 -9.18 13.31
CA ALA A 96 -3.73 -8.46 12.10
C ALA A 96 -3.42 -9.23 10.81
N GLY A 97 -2.49 -10.19 10.83
CA GLY A 97 -2.24 -11.07 9.71
C GLY A 97 -3.24 -12.23 9.58
N ILE A 98 -3.97 -12.54 10.66
CA ILE A 98 -4.93 -13.64 10.74
C ILE A 98 -6.36 -13.11 10.58
N ARG A 99 -6.66 -11.96 11.20
CA ARG A 99 -7.97 -11.30 11.24
C ARG A 99 -7.85 -9.82 10.86
N PRO A 100 -7.42 -9.49 9.62
CA PRO A 100 -7.21 -8.11 9.19
C PRO A 100 -8.46 -7.24 9.31
N GLU A 101 -9.64 -7.82 9.12
CA GLU A 101 -10.95 -7.16 9.20
C GLU A 101 -11.22 -6.49 10.56
N LYS A 102 -10.62 -7.00 11.65
CA LYS A 102 -10.73 -6.38 12.98
C LYS A 102 -9.97 -5.06 13.09
N PHE A 103 -8.99 -4.85 12.22
CA PHE A 103 -8.08 -3.70 12.27
C PHE A 103 -8.36 -2.70 11.13
N ILE A 104 -9.05 -3.13 10.08
CA ILE A 104 -9.49 -2.23 9.02
C ILE A 104 -10.55 -1.27 9.57
N LYS A 105 -10.31 0.03 9.37
CA LYS A 105 -11.38 1.02 9.38
C LYS A 105 -11.93 1.09 7.96
N PHE A 106 -13.08 0.47 7.73
CA PHE A 106 -13.68 0.41 6.39
C PHE A 106 -14.24 1.76 6.01
N GLU A 107 -13.51 2.50 5.17
CA GLU A 107 -14.07 3.60 4.40
C GLU A 107 -14.46 3.07 3.03
N ARG A 108 -15.73 3.23 2.64
CA ARG A 108 -16.26 2.75 1.35
C ARG A 108 -15.42 3.23 0.16
N VAL A 109 -14.87 4.43 0.26
CA VAL A 109 -14.00 5.03 -0.76
C VAL A 109 -12.73 4.19 -0.97
N ASP A 110 -12.12 3.70 0.10
CA ASP A 110 -10.90 2.90 0.03
C ASP A 110 -11.14 1.52 -0.56
N GLU A 111 -12.29 0.91 -0.26
CA GLU A 111 -12.68 -0.35 -0.86
C GLU A 111 -12.89 -0.23 -2.36
N LEU A 112 -13.64 0.81 -2.80
CA LEU A 112 -13.83 1.08 -4.22
C LEU A 112 -12.48 1.34 -4.91
N LYS A 113 -11.60 2.10 -4.24
CA LYS A 113 -10.25 2.36 -4.72
C LYS A 113 -9.46 1.07 -4.87
N TRP A 114 -9.53 0.17 -3.90
CA TRP A 114 -8.83 -1.11 -3.97
C TRP A 114 -9.31 -1.98 -5.12
N LYS A 115 -10.62 -2.05 -5.36
CA LYS A 115 -11.21 -2.78 -6.49
C LYS A 115 -10.69 -2.24 -7.83
N GLU A 116 -10.71 -0.92 -8.01
CA GLU A 116 -10.16 -0.25 -9.18
C GLU A 116 -8.66 -0.59 -9.37
N ILE A 117 -7.88 -0.59 -8.28
CA ILE A 117 -6.45 -0.93 -8.33
C ILE A 117 -6.21 -2.39 -8.72
N ILE A 118 -7.00 -3.32 -8.20
CA ILE A 118 -6.89 -4.73 -8.57
C ILE A 118 -7.19 -4.90 -10.07
N GLU A 119 -8.23 -4.25 -10.59
CA GLU A 119 -8.58 -4.28 -12.02
C GLU A 119 -7.47 -3.69 -12.89
N LEU A 120 -6.88 -2.56 -12.50
CA LEU A 120 -5.75 -1.96 -13.21
C LEU A 120 -4.46 -2.79 -13.11
N ALA A 121 -4.35 -3.62 -12.08
CA ALA A 121 -3.23 -4.53 -11.88
C ALA A 121 -3.42 -5.92 -12.50
N ALA A 122 -4.64 -6.23 -12.99
CA ALA A 122 -5.03 -7.43 -13.71
C ALA A 122 -4.53 -7.47 -15.16
#